data_AF-A0A521W3C0-F1
#
_entry.id   AF-A0A521W3C0-F1
#
_cell.length_a   1.000
_cell.length_b   1.000
_cell.length_c   1.000
_cell.angle_alpha   90.00
_cell.angle_beta   90.00
_cell.angle_gamma   90.00
#
_symmetry.space_group_name_H-M   'P 1'
#
loop_
_entity.id
_entity.type
_entity.pdbx_description
1 polymer ?
#
loop_
_entity_poly.entity_id
_entity_poly.type
_entity_poly.pdbx_seq_one_letter_code
_entity_poly.pdbx_strand_id
1 'polypeptide(L)'
;MATVGLELVDAALLAVRDRERLIASPGIALLEPEGVVVGAAAAAAARLRPAFAVDRFWSELSVEPLARPGISTVTHAHLAAAHLALLWAEVGGPDGVLALAVPGAMRPRQLGLALGIARHLAIPITVCIDAAVAACADLPARELVLHLDVQLHQSVLTLMDGAQRLRRRQVAVAPRVGLRVLHASWAQLISDAMVRNTRFDPLHEAATEQRLHERLPEWLAALAEATEVEAAIDTGTASFATTLQRDQFILTAEAWYTQLVELVQGSRPVGEPATLALSARAAALPGLRERLAALPVLEVMVLPDIAAAAGAARHATGAASESPVPALLTALPRSHAAAPAVHGPAHRGTGPGPTHVLLAGRAHVLGTGPLVLGSDPGPGRGLVISGSQPGISRQHCTLERRDGEVVVRDHSRFGTFVNGTRVTGSAVLAPGDRLRLGTPGVVLELVAVD
;
A
#
# COMPACT_ATOMS: atom_id res chain seq x y z
N MET A 1 -33.66 9.06 1.01
CA MET A 1 -32.52 10.00 1.15
C MET A 1 -31.45 9.55 0.20
N ALA A 2 -30.86 10.48 -0.57
CA ALA A 2 -29.79 10.15 -1.50
C ALA A 2 -28.47 10.03 -0.70
N THR A 3 -27.81 8.87 -0.76
CA THR A 3 -26.54 8.65 -0.05
C THR A 3 -25.38 9.01 -0.97
N VAL A 4 -24.56 9.97 -0.53
CA VAL A 4 -23.25 10.25 -1.11
C VAL A 4 -22.22 9.43 -0.35
N GLY A 5 -21.44 8.62 -1.07
CA GLY A 5 -20.24 7.99 -0.53
C GLY A 5 -19.05 8.91 -0.71
N LEU A 6 -18.19 9.05 0.30
CA LEU A 6 -16.99 9.86 0.23
C LEU A 6 -15.77 9.08 0.72
N GLU A 7 -14.77 8.91 -0.13
CA GLU A 7 -13.44 8.43 0.26
C GLU A 7 -12.63 9.60 0.83
N LEU A 8 -12.19 9.48 2.08
CA LEU A 8 -11.44 10.51 2.80
C LEU A 8 -9.93 10.23 2.81
N VAL A 9 -9.28 10.31 1.65
CA VAL A 9 -7.82 10.11 1.51
C VAL A 9 -7.13 11.45 1.24
N ASP A 10 -5.94 11.65 1.80
CA ASP A 10 -5.20 12.92 1.69
C ASP A 10 -4.80 13.28 0.24
N ALA A 11 -4.71 12.30 -0.67
CA ALA A 11 -4.50 12.53 -2.10
C ALA A 11 -5.67 13.27 -2.74
N ALA A 12 -6.91 12.83 -2.48
CA ALA A 12 -8.12 13.48 -2.92
C ALA A 12 -9.33 12.97 -2.13
N LEU A 13 -10.29 13.87 -1.90
CA LEU A 13 -11.62 13.51 -1.45
C LEU A 13 -12.46 13.15 -2.68
N LEU A 14 -12.86 11.88 -2.78
CA LEU A 14 -13.62 11.36 -3.91
C LEU A 14 -15.05 11.07 -3.50
N ALA A 15 -16.01 11.77 -4.09
CA ALA A 15 -17.43 11.61 -3.81
C ALA A 15 -18.16 10.86 -4.94
N VAL A 16 -19.07 9.98 -4.56
CA VAL A 16 -19.82 9.09 -5.45
C VAL A 16 -21.29 9.09 -5.06
N ARG A 17 -22.16 9.05 -6.05
CA ARG A 17 -23.60 8.76 -5.90
C ARG A 17 -24.01 7.81 -7.01
N ASP A 18 -24.83 6.81 -6.69
CA ASP A 18 -25.33 5.84 -7.67
C ASP A 18 -24.24 5.15 -8.51
N ARG A 19 -23.05 4.94 -7.89
CA ARG A 19 -21.83 4.39 -8.52
C ARG A 19 -21.20 5.28 -9.60
N GLU A 20 -21.63 6.53 -9.71
CA GLU A 20 -21.01 7.53 -10.56
C GLU A 20 -20.15 8.49 -9.72
N ARG A 21 -18.97 8.82 -10.24
CA ARG A 21 -18.08 9.80 -9.62
C ARG A 21 -18.67 11.19 -9.81
N LEU A 22 -18.96 11.87 -8.70
CA LEU A 22 -19.42 13.26 -8.71
C LEU A 22 -18.22 14.22 -8.78
N ILE A 23 -17.25 14.05 -7.90
CA ILE A 23 -16.05 14.88 -7.80
C ILE A 23 -14.88 14.10 -7.22
N ALA A 24 -13.66 14.48 -7.61
CA ALA A 24 -12.42 14.14 -6.92
C ALA A 24 -11.65 15.44 -6.64
N SER A 25 -11.63 15.87 -5.38
CA SER A 25 -11.04 17.15 -4.98
C SER A 25 -9.71 16.92 -4.23
N PRO A 26 -8.55 17.40 -4.76
CA PRO A 26 -7.24 17.18 -4.15
C PRO A 26 -7.15 17.69 -2.71
N GLY A 27 -6.48 16.95 -1.83
CA GLY A 27 -6.27 17.30 -0.42
C GLY A 27 -5.26 18.41 -0.18
N ILE A 28 -5.37 19.52 -0.91
CA ILE A 28 -4.47 20.67 -0.86
C ILE A 28 -5.23 21.96 -0.57
N ALA A 29 -4.58 22.84 0.17
CA ALA A 29 -5.04 24.17 0.49
C ALA A 29 -3.95 25.20 0.18
N LEU A 30 -4.37 26.41 -0.13
CA LEU A 30 -3.50 27.56 -0.35
C LEU A 30 -3.95 28.68 0.57
N LEU A 31 -3.02 29.15 1.40
CA LEU A 31 -3.27 30.24 2.33
C LEU A 31 -3.15 31.57 1.60
N GLU A 32 -4.22 32.36 1.60
CA GLU A 32 -4.29 33.69 0.98
C GLU A 32 -4.57 34.77 2.05
N PRO A 33 -4.26 36.05 1.78
CA PRO A 33 -4.56 37.13 2.73
C PRO A 33 -6.05 37.22 3.10
N GLU A 34 -6.93 36.98 2.14
CA GLU A 34 -8.38 37.09 2.27
C GLU A 34 -9.06 35.80 2.75
N GLY A 35 -8.32 34.68 2.86
CA GLY A 35 -8.89 33.41 3.28
C GLY A 35 -8.08 32.19 2.85
N VAL A 36 -8.77 31.09 2.59
CA VAL A 36 -8.16 29.82 2.19
C VAL A 36 -8.84 29.35 0.92
N VAL A 37 -8.03 29.01 -0.08
CA VAL A 37 -8.46 28.27 -1.27
C VAL A 37 -8.16 26.78 -1.04
N VAL A 38 -9.06 25.88 -1.42
CA VAL A 38 -8.91 24.43 -1.22
C VAL A 38 -9.26 23.66 -2.50
N GLY A 39 -8.84 22.40 -2.58
CA GLY A 39 -9.21 21.52 -3.69
C GLY A 39 -8.50 21.87 -5.01
N ALA A 40 -9.22 21.72 -6.12
CA ALA A 40 -8.66 21.88 -7.47
C ALA A 40 -8.06 23.26 -7.73
N ALA A 41 -8.71 24.33 -7.24
CA ALA A 41 -8.19 25.69 -7.39
C ALA A 41 -6.87 25.90 -6.63
N ALA A 42 -6.73 25.31 -5.44
CA ALA A 42 -5.47 25.34 -4.70
C ALA A 42 -4.39 24.50 -5.39
N ALA A 43 -4.75 23.35 -5.96
CA ALA A 43 -3.84 22.49 -6.71
C ALA A 43 -3.25 23.20 -7.95
N ALA A 44 -4.09 23.93 -8.69
CA ALA A 44 -3.70 24.69 -9.89
C ALA A 44 -2.73 25.87 -9.59
N ALA A 45 -2.60 26.28 -8.33
CA ALA A 45 -1.73 27.38 -7.92
C ALA A 45 -0.63 26.96 -6.92
N ALA A 46 -0.53 25.67 -6.60
CA ALA A 46 0.32 25.18 -5.52
C ALA A 46 1.82 25.41 -5.78
N ARG A 47 2.29 25.20 -7.02
CA ARG A 47 3.69 25.44 -7.41
C ARG A 47 3.98 26.89 -7.75
N LEU A 48 2.94 27.67 -8.06
CA LEU A 48 3.06 29.13 -8.20
C LEU A 48 3.35 29.80 -6.85
N ARG A 49 2.84 29.23 -5.76
CA ARG A 49 2.92 29.79 -4.40
C ARG A 49 3.23 28.69 -3.36
N PRO A 50 4.37 27.99 -3.46
CA PRO A 50 4.64 26.78 -2.67
C PRO A 50 4.78 27.07 -1.16
N ALA A 51 5.28 28.26 -0.81
CA ALA A 51 5.37 28.70 0.59
C ALA A 51 4.00 28.80 1.29
N PHE A 52 2.92 28.92 0.52
CA PHE A 52 1.56 29.05 1.04
C PHE A 52 0.74 27.78 0.89
N ALA A 53 1.20 26.78 0.13
CA ALA A 53 0.52 25.51 -0.06
C ALA A 53 0.62 24.62 1.20
N VAL A 54 -0.48 23.94 1.54
CA VAL A 54 -0.57 22.97 2.66
C VAL A 54 -1.30 21.73 2.16
N ASP A 55 -0.66 20.57 2.21
CA ASP A 55 -1.16 19.30 1.66
C ASP A 55 -1.22 18.16 2.69
N ARG A 56 -1.01 18.49 3.97
CA ARG A 56 -0.97 17.53 5.10
C ARG A 56 -2.17 17.61 6.03
N PHE A 57 -3.13 18.50 5.77
CA PHE A 57 -4.20 18.76 6.73
C PHE A 57 -5.17 17.60 6.95
N TRP A 58 -5.26 16.65 6.01
CA TRP A 58 -5.99 15.40 6.22
C TRP A 58 -5.16 14.33 6.95
N SER A 59 -3.89 14.14 6.58
CA SER A 59 -3.01 13.14 7.21
C SER A 59 -2.55 13.53 8.61
N GLU A 60 -2.44 14.82 8.88
CA GLU A 60 -2.01 15.43 10.16
C GLU A 60 -3.14 16.23 10.83
N LEU A 61 -4.41 15.88 10.54
CA LEU A 61 -5.59 16.58 11.05
C LEU A 61 -5.49 16.87 12.56
N SER A 62 -5.48 18.15 12.91
CA SER A 62 -5.27 18.65 14.26
C SER A 62 -5.92 20.03 14.44
N VAL A 63 -6.08 20.44 15.70
CA VAL A 63 -6.51 21.80 16.08
C VAL A 63 -5.31 22.68 16.47
N GLU A 64 -4.09 22.20 16.22
CA GLU A 64 -2.88 22.96 16.50
C GLU A 64 -2.67 24.01 15.41
N PRO A 65 -2.30 25.25 15.77
CA PRO A 65 -1.96 26.27 14.78
C PRO A 65 -0.86 25.80 13.84
N LEU A 66 -0.98 26.17 12.57
CA LEU A 66 0.08 25.93 11.60
C LEU A 66 1.35 26.68 12.04
N ALA A 67 2.49 26.00 11.97
CA ALA A 67 3.79 26.58 12.29
C ALA A 67 4.27 27.53 11.17
N ARG A 68 3.55 28.65 10.96
CA ARG A 68 3.85 29.65 9.94
C ARG A 68 3.80 31.08 10.49
N PRO A 69 4.81 31.92 10.20
CA PRO A 69 4.78 33.34 10.55
C PRO A 69 3.58 34.05 9.91
N GLY A 70 2.86 34.88 10.66
CA GLY A 70 1.78 35.74 10.15
C GLY A 70 0.39 35.10 10.06
N ILE A 71 0.25 33.79 10.29
CA ILE A 71 -1.05 33.08 10.26
C ILE A 71 -1.18 32.20 11.52
N SER A 72 -1.34 32.82 12.68
CA SER A 72 -1.31 32.15 13.98
C SER A 72 -2.61 31.46 14.39
N THR A 73 -3.70 31.62 13.62
CA THR A 73 -5.04 31.10 13.97
C THR A 73 -5.53 29.98 13.04
N VAL A 74 -4.87 29.76 11.90
CA VAL A 74 -5.26 28.69 10.98
C VAL A 74 -4.69 27.37 11.46
N THR A 75 -5.53 26.33 11.46
CA THR A 75 -5.20 24.96 11.90
C THR A 75 -5.49 23.99 10.76
N HIS A 76 -4.99 22.76 10.84
CA HIS A 76 -5.39 21.71 9.89
C HIS A 76 -6.91 21.47 9.89
N ALA A 77 -7.57 21.58 11.05
CA ALA A 77 -9.02 21.46 11.16
C ALA A 77 -9.77 22.56 10.40
N HIS A 78 -9.27 23.81 10.38
CA HIS A 78 -9.86 24.88 9.57
C HIS A 78 -9.78 24.58 8.06
N LEU A 79 -8.63 24.07 7.59
CA LEU A 79 -8.45 23.69 6.19
C LEU A 79 -9.34 22.50 5.79
N ALA A 80 -9.43 21.49 6.65
CA ALA A 80 -10.33 20.36 6.48
C ALA A 80 -11.80 20.79 6.45
N ALA A 81 -12.21 21.73 7.31
CA ALA A 81 -13.56 22.29 7.31
C ALA A 81 -13.87 23.05 6.02
N ALA A 82 -12.98 23.93 5.56
CA ALA A 82 -13.15 24.64 4.30
C ALA A 82 -13.27 23.67 3.11
N HIS A 83 -12.42 22.63 3.08
CA HIS A 83 -12.45 21.64 2.01
C HIS A 83 -13.71 20.77 2.02
N LEU A 84 -14.15 20.31 3.21
CA LEU A 84 -15.37 19.53 3.32
C LEU A 84 -16.62 20.36 3.03
N ALA A 85 -16.64 21.63 3.42
CA ALA A 85 -17.72 22.56 3.11
C ALA A 85 -17.84 22.81 1.59
N LEU A 86 -16.72 23.06 0.91
CA LEU A 86 -16.68 23.21 -0.56
C LEU A 86 -17.29 21.97 -1.24
N LEU A 87 -16.79 20.79 -0.87
CA LEU A 87 -17.25 19.53 -1.46
C LEU A 87 -18.75 19.30 -1.19
N TRP A 88 -19.20 19.50 0.05
CA TRP A 88 -20.60 19.24 0.42
C TRP A 88 -21.58 20.22 -0.25
N ALA A 89 -21.18 21.47 -0.46
CA ALA A 89 -21.99 22.44 -1.20
C ALA A 89 -22.26 21.97 -2.65
N GLU A 90 -21.31 21.25 -3.25
CA GLU A 90 -21.42 20.74 -4.61
C GLU A 90 -22.20 19.42 -4.68
N VAL A 91 -21.95 18.49 -3.74
CA VAL A 91 -22.49 17.12 -3.85
C VAL A 91 -23.64 16.80 -2.91
N GLY A 92 -23.86 17.57 -1.84
CA GLY A 92 -24.80 17.21 -0.77
C GLY A 92 -26.25 17.14 -1.27
N GLY A 93 -26.75 18.21 -1.88
CA GLY A 93 -28.17 18.34 -2.21
C GLY A 93 -29.08 18.48 -0.97
N PRO A 94 -30.36 18.82 -1.15
CA PRO A 94 -31.25 19.25 -0.05
C PRO A 94 -31.51 18.18 1.03
N ASP A 95 -31.54 16.89 0.67
CA ASP A 95 -31.80 15.76 1.59
C ASP A 95 -30.70 14.68 1.50
N GLY A 96 -29.49 15.09 1.12
CA GLY A 96 -28.36 14.19 0.99
C GLY A 96 -27.82 13.76 2.34
N VAL A 97 -27.40 12.50 2.43
CA VAL A 97 -26.64 11.98 3.57
C VAL A 97 -25.27 11.49 3.14
N LEU A 98 -24.31 11.50 4.05
CA LEU A 98 -22.91 11.18 3.77
C LEU A 98 -22.49 9.86 4.42
N ALA A 99 -21.95 8.95 3.63
CA ALA A 99 -21.28 7.74 4.09
C ALA A 99 -19.77 7.88 3.86
N LEU A 100 -18.99 7.80 4.93
CA LEU A 100 -17.54 8.01 4.86
C LEU A 100 -16.78 6.69 4.75
N ALA A 101 -15.94 6.55 3.72
CA ALA A 101 -14.84 5.59 3.67
C ALA A 101 -13.57 6.25 4.23
N VAL A 102 -13.11 5.78 5.39
CA VAL A 102 -11.98 6.38 6.11
C VAL A 102 -10.74 5.47 6.07
N PRO A 103 -9.53 6.01 5.82
CA PRO A 103 -8.30 5.21 5.80
C PRO A 103 -8.09 4.45 7.11
N GLY A 104 -7.67 3.19 7.02
CA GLY A 104 -7.37 2.39 8.21
C GLY A 104 -6.26 2.98 9.10
N ALA A 105 -5.38 3.82 8.52
CA ALA A 105 -4.32 4.52 9.24
C ALA A 105 -4.77 5.81 9.96
N MET A 106 -6.01 6.30 9.73
CA MET A 106 -6.52 7.49 10.40
C MET A 106 -6.70 7.21 11.90
N ARG A 107 -6.07 8.03 12.75
CA ARG A 107 -6.13 7.84 14.20
C ARG A 107 -7.52 8.18 14.76
N PRO A 108 -7.98 7.55 15.85
CA PRO A 108 -9.28 7.83 16.45
C PRO A 108 -9.53 9.31 16.76
N ARG A 109 -8.50 10.04 17.22
CA ARG A 109 -8.58 11.49 17.46
C ARG A 109 -8.84 12.29 16.18
N GLN A 110 -8.21 11.89 15.07
CA GLN A 110 -8.40 12.53 13.77
C GLN A 110 -9.81 12.27 13.23
N LEU A 111 -10.30 11.03 13.33
CA LEU A 111 -11.66 10.69 12.98
C LEU A 111 -12.68 11.49 13.81
N GLY A 112 -12.47 11.60 15.12
CA GLY A 112 -13.30 12.43 16.00
C GLY A 112 -13.32 13.91 15.58
N LEU A 113 -12.19 14.46 15.16
CA LEU A 113 -12.11 15.83 14.62
C LEU A 113 -12.87 15.95 13.30
N ALA A 114 -12.71 15.01 12.36
CA ALA A 114 -13.43 15.03 11.08
C ALA A 114 -14.96 14.96 11.28
N LEU A 115 -15.43 14.12 12.20
CA LEU A 115 -16.84 14.05 12.59
C LEU A 115 -17.33 15.33 13.27
N GLY A 116 -16.49 15.93 14.12
CA GLY A 116 -16.79 17.22 14.76
C GLY A 116 -16.94 18.36 13.74
N ILE A 117 -16.06 18.40 12.74
CA ILE A 117 -16.10 19.34 11.61
C ILE A 117 -17.39 19.14 10.81
N ALA A 118 -17.69 17.91 10.41
CA ALA A 118 -18.91 17.61 9.66
C ALA A 118 -20.18 18.02 10.41
N ARG A 119 -20.24 17.76 11.72
CA ARG A 119 -21.35 18.20 12.58
C ARG A 119 -21.47 19.72 12.63
N HIS A 120 -20.35 20.44 12.74
CA HIS A 120 -20.34 21.91 12.72
C HIS A 120 -20.86 22.46 11.39
N LEU A 121 -20.56 21.79 10.28
CA LEU A 121 -21.03 22.11 8.93
C LEU A 121 -22.44 21.60 8.62
N ALA A 122 -23.15 21.02 9.60
CA ALA A 122 -24.45 20.38 9.44
C ALA A 122 -24.48 19.30 8.34
N ILE A 123 -23.36 18.60 8.14
CA ILE A 123 -23.24 17.48 7.18
C ILE A 123 -23.73 16.19 7.88
N PRO A 124 -24.83 15.59 7.41
CA PRO A 124 -25.42 14.41 8.04
C PRO A 124 -24.66 13.14 7.66
N ILE A 125 -23.62 12.82 8.42
CA ILE A 125 -22.90 11.55 8.29
C ILE A 125 -23.73 10.42 8.90
N THR A 126 -24.01 9.38 8.12
CA THR A 126 -24.79 8.21 8.57
C THR A 126 -23.91 7.07 9.06
N VAL A 127 -22.74 6.88 8.43
CA VAL A 127 -21.81 5.80 8.78
C VAL A 127 -20.39 6.17 8.43
N CYS A 128 -19.43 5.65 9.21
CA CYS A 128 -18.03 5.59 8.85
C CYS A 128 -17.63 4.14 8.62
N ILE A 129 -16.92 3.85 7.55
CA ILE A 129 -16.50 2.50 7.17
C ILE A 129 -15.00 2.56 6.87
N ASP A 130 -14.24 1.56 7.30
CA ASP A 130 -12.85 1.41 6.89
C ASP A 130 -12.76 1.33 5.36
N ALA A 131 -11.94 2.18 4.74
CA ALA A 131 -11.88 2.35 3.30
C ALA A 131 -11.51 1.06 2.55
N ALA A 132 -10.61 0.24 3.11
CA ALA A 132 -10.24 -1.05 2.50
C ALA A 132 -11.41 -2.05 2.55
N VAL A 133 -12.12 -2.09 3.68
CA VAL A 133 -13.30 -2.94 3.85
C VAL A 133 -14.41 -2.50 2.89
N ALA A 134 -14.68 -1.19 2.80
CA ALA A 134 -15.64 -0.64 1.85
C ALA A 134 -15.28 -0.97 0.40
N ALA A 135 -14.00 -0.85 0.03
CA ALA A 135 -13.53 -1.11 -1.32
C ALA A 135 -13.57 -2.59 -1.71
N CYS A 136 -13.39 -3.51 -0.75
CA CYS A 136 -13.18 -4.93 -1.02
C CYS A 136 -14.37 -5.85 -0.66
N ALA A 137 -15.37 -5.38 0.09
CA ALA A 137 -16.49 -6.22 0.53
C ALA A 137 -17.26 -6.88 -0.64
N ASP A 138 -17.32 -6.20 -1.79
CA ASP A 138 -17.99 -6.69 -2.99
C ASP A 138 -17.06 -7.42 -3.97
N LEU A 139 -15.78 -7.54 -3.64
CA LEU A 139 -14.80 -8.18 -4.51
C LEU A 139 -14.99 -9.70 -4.50
N PRO A 140 -15.06 -10.38 -5.67
CA PRO A 140 -15.01 -11.84 -5.76
C PRO A 140 -13.58 -12.32 -5.49
N ALA A 141 -13.15 -12.15 -4.25
CA ALA A 141 -11.79 -12.40 -3.79
C ALA A 141 -11.73 -13.62 -2.86
N ARG A 142 -10.50 -14.03 -2.55
CA ARG A 142 -10.22 -15.07 -1.55
C ARG A 142 -10.67 -14.63 -0.15
N GLU A 143 -10.64 -15.56 0.81
CA GLU A 143 -10.92 -15.25 2.21
C GLU A 143 -9.93 -14.22 2.75
N LEU A 144 -8.64 -14.42 2.46
CA LEU A 144 -7.57 -13.50 2.80
C LEU A 144 -7.42 -12.43 1.71
N VAL A 145 -7.62 -11.16 2.09
CA VAL A 145 -7.53 -10.00 1.19
C VAL A 145 -6.56 -8.98 1.78
N LEU A 146 -5.61 -8.55 0.97
CA LEU A 146 -4.78 -7.37 1.23
C LEU A 146 -5.28 -6.24 0.34
N HIS A 147 -5.40 -5.04 0.90
CA HIS A 147 -5.69 -3.83 0.14
C HIS A 147 -4.51 -2.88 0.23
N LEU A 148 -3.86 -2.59 -0.90
CA LEU A 148 -2.76 -1.62 -0.99
C LEU A 148 -3.26 -0.30 -1.56
N ASP A 149 -3.23 0.73 -0.72
CA ASP A 149 -3.56 2.11 -1.07
C ASP A 149 -2.31 2.98 -1.01
N VAL A 150 -1.97 3.64 -2.12
CA VAL A 150 -0.88 4.64 -2.17
C VAL A 150 -1.52 6.02 -2.05
N GLN A 151 -1.36 6.63 -0.88
CA GLN A 151 -1.90 7.93 -0.52
C GLN A 151 -0.89 9.04 -0.85
N LEU A 152 -1.19 10.30 -0.52
CA LEU A 152 -0.31 11.41 -0.91
C LEU A 152 1.05 11.32 -0.21
N HIS A 153 1.08 11.06 1.09
CA HIS A 153 2.31 11.08 1.90
C HIS A 153 2.77 9.71 2.41
N GLN A 154 1.95 8.68 2.24
CA GLN A 154 2.20 7.32 2.76
C GLN A 154 1.48 6.25 1.93
N SER A 155 1.83 4.99 2.17
CA SER A 155 1.10 3.85 1.64
C SER A 155 0.54 3.03 2.78
N VAL A 156 -0.71 2.61 2.65
CA VAL A 156 -1.46 1.88 3.65
C VAL A 156 -1.81 0.51 3.09
N LEU A 157 -1.35 -0.54 3.77
CA LEU A 157 -1.71 -1.92 3.50
C LEU A 157 -2.66 -2.41 4.58
N THR A 158 -3.85 -2.81 4.17
CA THR A 158 -4.87 -3.34 5.11
C THR A 158 -5.06 -4.82 4.86
N LEU A 159 -4.80 -5.63 5.88
CA LEU A 159 -5.06 -7.07 5.90
C LEU A 159 -6.49 -7.32 6.39
N MET A 160 -7.24 -8.09 5.63
CA MET A 160 -8.61 -8.45 5.91
C MET A 160 -8.81 -9.95 5.72
N ASP A 161 -9.70 -10.55 6.52
CA ASP A 161 -10.10 -11.94 6.33
C ASP A 161 -11.60 -12.15 6.55
N GLY A 162 -12.10 -13.30 6.10
CA GLY A 162 -13.42 -13.83 6.45
C GLY A 162 -14.23 -14.31 5.26
N ALA A 163 -14.87 -15.47 5.43
CA ALA A 163 -15.66 -16.14 4.39
C ALA A 163 -17.00 -15.44 4.08
N GLN A 164 -17.71 -15.02 5.13
CA GLN A 164 -19.03 -14.38 5.01
C GLN A 164 -19.00 -12.87 5.30
N ARG A 165 -18.05 -12.46 6.14
CA ARG A 165 -17.91 -11.07 6.58
C ARG A 165 -16.44 -10.70 6.52
N LEU A 166 -16.09 -9.81 5.60
CA LEU A 166 -14.72 -9.33 5.44
C LEU A 166 -14.41 -8.37 6.59
N ARG A 167 -13.44 -8.71 7.43
CA ARG A 167 -13.06 -7.96 8.63
C ARG A 167 -11.60 -7.52 8.54
N ARG A 168 -11.36 -6.24 8.83
CA ARG A 168 -10.02 -5.71 9.06
C ARG A 168 -9.33 -6.38 10.24
N ARG A 169 -8.14 -6.93 10.00
CA ARG A 169 -7.27 -7.54 11.01
C ARG A 169 -6.11 -6.65 11.39
N GLN A 170 -5.43 -6.13 10.38
CA GLN A 170 -4.21 -5.37 10.57
C GLN A 170 -4.15 -4.24 9.56
N VAL A 171 -3.58 -3.12 9.99
CA VAL A 171 -3.18 -2.02 9.12
C VAL A 171 -1.69 -1.86 9.29
N ALA A 172 -0.95 -1.96 8.19
CA ALA A 172 0.47 -1.67 8.12
C ALA A 172 0.67 -0.42 7.25
N VAL A 173 1.67 0.39 7.57
CA VAL A 173 1.95 1.64 6.88
C VAL A 173 3.41 1.63 6.45
N ALA A 174 3.68 1.98 5.19
CA ALA A 174 5.01 2.37 4.75
C ALA A 174 5.11 3.90 4.82
N PRO A 175 5.66 4.46 5.92
CA PRO A 175 5.78 5.90 6.06
C PRO A 175 6.77 6.41 5.02
N ARG A 176 6.44 7.53 4.36
CA ARG A 176 7.25 8.18 3.31
C ARG A 176 7.24 7.48 1.95
N VAL A 177 6.42 6.45 1.76
CA VAL A 177 6.14 5.89 0.42
C VAL A 177 4.78 6.43 -0.02
N GLY A 178 4.74 7.55 -0.72
CA GLY A 178 3.48 8.17 -1.16
C GLY A 178 3.59 8.84 -2.52
N LEU A 179 2.45 9.23 -3.10
CA LEU A 179 2.39 9.86 -4.42
C LEU A 179 3.26 11.12 -4.51
N ARG A 180 3.32 11.93 -3.44
CA ARG A 180 4.07 13.20 -3.47
C ARG A 180 5.56 12.99 -3.74
N VAL A 181 6.19 11.99 -3.13
CA VAL A 181 7.62 11.72 -3.32
C VAL A 181 7.88 11.07 -4.67
N LEU A 182 7.02 10.14 -5.11
CA LEU A 182 7.12 9.50 -6.42
C LEU A 182 6.96 10.52 -7.55
N HIS A 183 5.94 11.37 -7.47
CA HIS A 183 5.69 12.43 -8.46
C HIS A 183 6.84 13.43 -8.53
N ALA A 184 7.40 13.83 -7.38
CA ALA A 184 8.57 14.72 -7.36
C ALA A 184 9.80 14.07 -8.02
N SER A 185 10.03 12.77 -7.80
CA SER A 185 11.14 12.05 -8.44
C SER A 185 10.95 11.88 -9.94
N TRP A 186 9.74 11.63 -10.40
CA TRP A 186 9.45 11.60 -11.84
C TRP A 186 9.49 12.98 -12.49
N ALA A 187 9.08 14.03 -11.77
CA ALA A 187 9.26 15.40 -12.23
C ALA A 187 10.73 15.75 -12.44
N GLN A 188 11.60 15.33 -11.51
CA GLN A 188 13.04 15.50 -11.65
C GLN A 188 13.60 14.69 -12.83
N LEU A 189 13.18 13.42 -12.99
CA LEU A 189 13.57 12.59 -14.14
C LEU A 189 13.26 13.28 -15.48
N ILE A 190 12.06 13.85 -15.60
CA ILE A 190 11.60 14.55 -16.81
C ILE A 190 12.41 15.84 -17.01
N SER A 191 12.62 16.64 -15.96
CA SER A 191 13.46 17.84 -16.02
C SER A 191 14.88 17.51 -16.49
N ASP A 192 15.52 16.52 -15.88
CA ASP A 192 16.87 16.10 -16.25
C ASP A 192 16.96 15.67 -17.72
N ALA A 193 15.92 15.00 -18.24
CA ALA A 193 15.85 14.61 -19.64
C ALA A 193 15.64 15.82 -20.57
N MET A 194 14.76 16.75 -20.21
CA MET A 194 14.54 17.99 -20.97
C MET A 194 15.79 18.86 -21.03
N VAL A 195 16.52 19.02 -19.91
CA VAL A 195 17.78 19.78 -19.89
C VAL A 195 18.80 19.16 -20.83
N ARG A 196 18.95 17.82 -20.83
CA ARG A 196 19.88 17.12 -21.73
C ARG A 196 19.52 17.27 -23.21
N ASN A 197 18.23 17.14 -23.54
CA ASN A 197 17.79 17.04 -24.94
C ASN A 197 17.40 18.39 -25.57
N THR A 198 17.00 19.36 -24.75
CA THR A 198 16.43 20.65 -25.21
C THR A 198 17.05 21.87 -24.54
N ARG A 199 17.89 21.68 -23.50
CA ARG A 199 18.46 22.75 -22.64
C ARG A 199 17.42 23.56 -21.84
N PHE A 200 16.16 23.14 -21.85
CA PHE A 200 15.10 23.72 -21.05
C PHE A 200 14.95 22.96 -19.73
N ASP A 201 14.93 23.68 -18.60
CA ASP A 201 14.62 23.13 -17.28
C ASP A 201 13.20 23.52 -16.88
N PRO A 202 12.22 22.60 -16.90
CA PRO A 202 10.84 22.90 -16.52
C PRO A 202 10.69 23.23 -15.03
N LEU A 203 11.67 22.92 -14.18
CA LEU A 203 11.64 23.19 -12.73
C LEU A 203 12.28 24.54 -12.36
N HIS A 204 12.82 25.26 -13.34
CA HIS A 204 13.45 26.57 -13.10
C HIS A 204 12.42 27.66 -12.77
N GLU A 205 11.28 27.67 -13.47
CA GLU A 205 10.20 28.63 -13.26
C GLU A 205 8.97 27.96 -12.66
N ALA A 206 8.33 28.63 -11.71
CA ALA A 206 7.12 28.14 -11.04
C ALA A 206 5.97 27.82 -12.01
N ALA A 207 5.81 28.59 -13.09
CA ALA A 207 4.75 28.38 -14.07
C ALA A 207 4.96 27.09 -14.89
N THR A 208 6.20 26.77 -15.24
CA THR A 208 6.53 25.54 -15.98
C THR A 208 6.55 24.33 -15.05
N GLU A 209 6.95 24.51 -13.79
CA GLU A 209 6.87 23.47 -12.77
C GLU A 209 5.41 23.07 -12.51
N GLN A 210 4.51 24.05 -12.41
CA GLN A 210 3.07 23.83 -12.27
C GLN A 210 2.53 23.00 -13.45
N ARG A 211 2.82 23.42 -14.69
CA ARG A 211 2.39 22.69 -15.90
C ARG A 211 2.90 21.26 -15.94
N LEU A 212 4.16 21.04 -15.55
CA LEU A 212 4.74 19.70 -15.49
C LEU A 212 3.96 18.80 -14.52
N HIS A 213 3.64 19.28 -13.33
CA HIS A 213 2.88 18.51 -12.35
C HIS A 213 1.43 18.25 -12.79
N GLU A 214 0.81 19.18 -13.52
CA GLU A 214 -0.53 19.01 -14.10
C GLU A 214 -0.55 17.95 -15.21
N ARG A 215 0.52 17.86 -16.01
CA ARG A 215 0.67 16.90 -17.11
C ARG A 215 1.12 15.52 -16.68
N LEU A 216 1.83 15.42 -15.56
CA LEU A 216 2.42 14.15 -15.08
C LEU A 216 1.41 12.99 -14.99
N PRO A 217 0.18 13.15 -14.45
CA PRO A 217 -0.80 12.06 -14.41
C PRO A 217 -1.14 11.50 -15.78
N GLU A 218 -1.21 12.33 -16.83
CA GLU A 218 -1.50 11.90 -18.19
C GLU A 218 -0.37 11.03 -18.76
N TRP A 219 0.89 11.42 -18.51
CA TRP A 219 2.05 10.63 -18.93
C TRP A 219 2.14 9.30 -18.20
N LEU A 220 1.88 9.27 -16.89
CA LEU A 220 1.84 8.04 -16.12
C LEU A 220 0.72 7.10 -16.60
N ALA A 221 -0.45 7.65 -16.92
CA ALA A 221 -1.57 6.89 -17.49
C ALA A 221 -1.21 6.31 -18.87
N ALA A 222 -0.52 7.05 -19.73
CA ALA A 222 -0.05 6.54 -21.03
C ALA A 222 0.93 5.37 -20.88
N LEU A 223 1.83 5.44 -19.88
CA LEU A 223 2.80 4.39 -19.54
C LEU A 223 2.18 3.13 -18.91
N ALA A 224 0.86 3.09 -18.72
CA ALA A 224 0.17 1.86 -18.35
C ALA A 224 0.19 0.82 -19.50
N GLU A 225 0.09 1.30 -20.75
CA GLU A 225 0.01 0.47 -21.97
C GLU A 225 1.21 0.69 -22.91
N ALA A 226 1.83 1.88 -22.90
CA ALA A 226 2.97 2.20 -23.75
C ALA A 226 4.33 1.91 -23.09
N THR A 227 5.35 1.64 -23.92
CA THR A 227 6.74 1.45 -23.47
C THR A 227 7.50 2.77 -23.31
N GLU A 228 6.98 3.87 -23.85
CA GLU A 228 7.56 5.19 -23.77
C GLU A 228 6.47 6.26 -23.79
N VAL A 229 6.86 7.48 -23.42
CA VAL A 229 6.00 8.67 -23.48
C VAL A 229 6.81 9.87 -23.94
N GLU A 230 6.20 10.72 -24.77
CA GLU A 230 6.73 12.04 -25.09
C GLU A 230 6.22 13.05 -24.05
N ALA A 231 7.12 13.49 -23.17
CA ALA A 231 6.84 14.53 -22.20
C ALA A 231 7.08 15.89 -22.86
N ALA A 232 6.02 16.69 -23.02
CA ALA A 232 6.07 18.01 -23.64
C ALA A 232 5.57 19.11 -22.70
N ILE A 233 6.28 20.23 -22.66
CA ILE A 233 5.91 21.44 -21.91
C ILE A 233 5.89 22.63 -22.86
N ASP A 234 4.71 23.25 -22.98
CA ASP A 234 4.54 24.50 -23.71
C ASP A 234 4.79 25.68 -22.77
N THR A 235 5.61 26.64 -23.19
CA THR A 235 5.81 27.92 -22.47
C THR A 235 4.86 29.01 -22.94
N GLY A 236 4.16 28.80 -24.06
CA GLY A 236 3.34 29.78 -24.78
C GLY A 236 4.07 30.44 -25.94
N THR A 237 5.40 30.47 -25.90
CA THR A 237 6.28 30.98 -26.98
C THR A 237 7.06 29.86 -27.67
N ALA A 238 7.30 28.76 -26.97
CA ALA A 238 7.96 27.57 -27.48
C ALA A 238 7.37 26.31 -26.84
N SER A 239 7.63 25.16 -27.45
CA SER A 239 7.31 23.83 -26.92
C SER A 239 8.60 23.04 -26.79
N PHE A 240 8.79 22.41 -25.63
CA PHE A 240 9.97 21.58 -25.35
C PHE A 240 9.51 20.16 -25.04
N ALA A 241 10.02 19.19 -25.80
CA ALA A 241 9.62 17.80 -25.70
C ALA A 241 10.83 16.87 -25.51
N THR A 242 10.63 15.78 -24.79
CA THR A 242 11.59 14.70 -24.64
C THR A 242 10.88 13.36 -24.53
N THR A 243 11.41 12.33 -25.17
CA THR A 243 10.89 10.96 -25.05
C THR A 243 11.56 10.26 -23.86
N LEU A 244 10.77 9.62 -23.01
CA LEU A 244 11.24 8.81 -21.88
C LEU A 244 10.66 7.41 -21.96
N GLN A 245 11.48 6.42 -21.61
CA GLN A 245 11.10 5.02 -21.55
C GLN A 245 10.41 4.70 -20.22
N ARG A 246 9.41 3.81 -20.24
CA ARG A 246 8.71 3.27 -19.07
C ARG A 246 9.69 2.75 -18.01
N ASP A 247 10.74 2.06 -18.44
CA ASP A 247 11.77 1.50 -17.56
C ASP A 247 12.53 2.57 -16.76
N GLN A 248 12.63 3.80 -17.29
CA GLN A 248 13.25 4.90 -16.53
C GLN A 248 12.37 5.32 -15.36
N PHE A 249 11.04 5.38 -15.54
CA PHE A 249 10.10 5.67 -14.45
C PHE A 249 10.12 4.57 -13.39
N ILE A 250 10.18 3.30 -13.81
CA ILE A 250 10.28 2.14 -12.92
C ILE A 250 11.58 2.20 -12.11
N LEU A 251 12.71 2.44 -12.78
CA LEU A 251 14.03 2.53 -12.13
C LEU A 251 14.08 3.68 -11.13
N THR A 252 13.52 4.84 -11.46
CA THR A 252 13.41 5.96 -10.52
C THR A 252 12.59 5.60 -9.28
N ALA A 253 11.58 4.74 -9.41
CA ALA A 253 10.71 4.33 -8.31
C ALA A 253 11.24 3.14 -7.47
N GLU A 254 12.38 2.56 -7.85
CA GLU A 254 12.87 1.25 -7.35
C GLU A 254 12.90 1.13 -5.83
N ALA A 255 13.49 2.12 -5.14
CA ALA A 255 13.65 2.10 -3.68
C ALA A 255 12.31 2.11 -2.93
N TRP A 256 11.28 2.76 -3.51
CA TRP A 256 9.92 2.78 -2.95
C TRP A 256 9.19 1.48 -3.26
N TYR A 257 9.33 0.95 -4.46
CA TYR A 257 8.72 -0.32 -4.84
C TYR A 257 9.24 -1.49 -4.03
N THR A 258 10.54 -1.52 -3.72
CA THR A 258 11.11 -2.50 -2.78
C THR A 258 10.43 -2.43 -1.42
N GLN A 259 10.24 -1.24 -0.85
CA GLN A 259 9.52 -1.08 0.42
C GLN A 259 8.06 -1.54 0.34
N LEU A 260 7.36 -1.32 -0.78
CA LEU A 260 5.98 -1.80 -0.96
C LEU A 260 5.92 -3.32 -1.07
N VAL A 261 6.86 -3.94 -1.79
CA VAL A 261 6.97 -5.40 -1.89
C VAL A 261 7.25 -6.00 -0.52
N GLU A 262 8.20 -5.44 0.23
CA GLU A 262 8.51 -5.86 1.60
C GLU A 262 7.31 -5.71 2.54
N LEU A 263 6.55 -4.62 2.43
CA LEU A 263 5.33 -4.40 3.22
C LEU A 263 4.28 -5.48 2.94
N VAL A 264 4.05 -5.81 1.66
CA VAL A 264 3.09 -6.85 1.24
C VAL A 264 3.55 -8.23 1.70
N GLN A 265 4.82 -8.57 1.49
CA GLN A 265 5.38 -9.86 1.89
C GLN A 265 5.40 -10.03 3.42
N GLY A 266 5.75 -8.98 4.16
CA GLY A 266 5.84 -9.02 5.62
C GLY A 266 4.49 -9.02 6.34
N SER A 267 3.41 -8.62 5.67
CA SER A 267 2.07 -8.53 6.26
C SER A 267 1.16 -9.72 5.95
N ARG A 268 1.55 -10.62 5.04
CA ARG A 268 0.76 -11.80 4.67
C ARG A 268 1.22 -13.04 5.44
N PRO A 269 0.29 -13.92 5.87
CA PRO A 269 0.62 -15.30 6.25
C PRO A 269 1.32 -16.02 5.10
N VAL A 270 2.31 -16.85 5.44
CA VAL A 270 3.18 -17.45 4.43
C VAL A 270 2.51 -18.65 3.77
N GLY A 271 2.61 -18.71 2.44
CA GLY A 271 2.07 -19.83 1.66
C GLY A 271 0.55 -19.81 1.55
N GLU A 272 -0.14 -18.86 2.19
CA GLU A 272 -1.58 -18.71 2.10
C GLU A 272 -1.96 -17.94 0.83
N PRO A 273 -2.79 -18.52 -0.05
CA PRO A 273 -3.33 -17.81 -1.20
C PRO A 273 -4.15 -16.61 -0.77
N ALA A 274 -3.75 -15.43 -1.26
CA ALA A 274 -4.41 -14.18 -0.95
C ALA A 274 -4.75 -13.40 -2.21
N THR A 275 -5.78 -12.57 -2.12
CA THR A 275 -6.04 -11.53 -3.12
C THR A 275 -5.35 -10.24 -2.67
N LEU A 276 -4.53 -9.63 -3.53
CA LEU A 276 -4.03 -8.26 -3.36
C LEU A 276 -4.86 -7.32 -4.22
N ALA A 277 -5.77 -6.59 -3.58
CA ALA A 277 -6.52 -5.51 -4.20
C ALA A 277 -5.68 -4.21 -4.20
N LEU A 278 -5.40 -3.68 -5.39
CA LEU A 278 -4.73 -2.41 -5.58
C LEU A 278 -5.78 -1.30 -5.74
N SER A 279 -5.65 -0.22 -4.97
CA SER A 279 -6.33 1.04 -5.29
C SER A 279 -5.96 1.50 -6.71
N ALA A 280 -6.82 2.29 -7.36
CA ALA A 280 -6.52 2.87 -8.67
C ALA A 280 -5.21 3.68 -8.64
N ARG A 281 -4.93 4.38 -7.53
CA ARG A 281 -3.67 5.14 -7.31
C ARG A 281 -2.44 4.24 -7.30
N ALA A 282 -2.51 3.09 -6.63
CA ALA A 282 -1.42 2.12 -6.62
C ALA A 282 -1.23 1.46 -7.99
N ALA A 283 -2.33 1.14 -8.67
CA ALA A 283 -2.29 0.52 -10.00
C ALA A 283 -1.78 1.47 -11.10
N ALA A 284 -1.90 2.78 -10.91
CA ALA A 284 -1.38 3.79 -11.83
C ALA A 284 0.15 3.97 -11.78
N LEU A 285 0.84 3.35 -10.81
CA LEU A 285 2.29 3.44 -10.70
C LEU A 285 2.96 2.48 -11.71
N PRO A 286 3.77 2.98 -12.66
CA PRO A 286 4.34 2.15 -13.72
C PRO A 286 5.14 0.96 -13.16
N GLY A 287 4.85 -0.27 -13.60
CA GLY A 287 5.58 -1.47 -13.22
C GLY A 287 5.30 -2.04 -11.81
N LEU A 288 4.55 -1.33 -10.96
CA LEU A 288 4.27 -1.82 -9.60
C LEU A 288 3.36 -3.05 -9.60
N ARG A 289 2.31 -3.04 -10.43
CA ARG A 289 1.35 -4.14 -10.54
C ARG A 289 2.05 -5.43 -10.96
N GLU A 290 2.88 -5.36 -11.99
CA GLU A 290 3.65 -6.49 -12.53
C GLU A 290 4.59 -7.06 -11.48
N ARG A 291 5.29 -6.19 -10.74
CA ARG A 291 6.18 -6.59 -9.65
C ARG A 291 5.45 -7.31 -8.52
N LEU A 292 4.27 -6.82 -8.13
CA LEU A 292 3.44 -7.44 -7.10
C LEU A 292 2.80 -8.74 -7.60
N ALA A 293 2.43 -8.82 -8.87
CA ALA A 293 1.86 -10.02 -9.49
C ALA A 293 2.89 -11.14 -9.65
N ALA A 294 4.20 -10.81 -9.70
CA ALA A 294 5.27 -11.78 -9.68
C ALA A 294 5.45 -12.47 -8.30
N LEU A 295 4.79 -11.99 -7.25
CA LEU A 295 4.86 -12.61 -5.94
C LEU A 295 4.10 -13.94 -5.92
N PRO A 296 4.68 -15.01 -5.36
CA PRO A 296 4.04 -16.32 -5.35
C PRO A 296 2.75 -16.27 -4.53
N VAL A 297 1.74 -17.00 -5.00
CA VAL A 297 0.50 -17.28 -4.24
C VAL A 297 -0.31 -15.98 -3.97
N LEU A 298 -0.15 -14.97 -4.82
CA LEU A 298 -0.85 -13.69 -4.75
C LEU A 298 -1.64 -13.43 -6.03
N GLU A 299 -2.94 -13.24 -5.89
CA GLU A 299 -3.82 -12.84 -6.99
C GLU A 299 -4.01 -11.33 -6.95
N VAL A 300 -3.42 -10.62 -7.91
CA VAL A 300 -3.51 -9.15 -7.95
C VAL A 300 -4.76 -8.71 -8.71
N MET A 301 -5.57 -7.88 -8.06
CA MET A 301 -6.77 -7.27 -8.64
C MET A 301 -6.67 -5.75 -8.59
N VAL A 302 -7.09 -5.07 -9.65
CA VAL A 302 -7.15 -3.60 -9.68
C VAL A 302 -8.56 -3.15 -9.39
N LEU A 303 -8.71 -2.27 -8.41
CA LEU A 303 -9.99 -1.68 -8.04
C LEU A 303 -10.26 -0.40 -8.87
N PRO A 304 -11.53 -0.12 -9.21
CA PRO A 304 -11.89 1.19 -9.76
C PRO A 304 -11.61 2.30 -8.73
N ASP A 305 -11.36 3.53 -9.20
CA ASP A 305 -11.07 4.69 -8.35
C ASP A 305 -12.20 4.98 -7.35
N ILE A 306 -13.44 4.69 -7.73
CA ILE A 306 -14.63 4.87 -6.89
C ILE A 306 -14.85 3.78 -5.82
N ALA A 307 -14.06 2.71 -5.77
CA ALA A 307 -14.39 1.48 -5.03
C ALA A 307 -14.75 1.73 -3.55
N ALA A 308 -13.92 2.48 -2.83
CA ALA A 308 -14.13 2.77 -1.42
C ALA A 308 -15.38 3.62 -1.16
N ALA A 309 -15.54 4.72 -1.91
CA ALA A 309 -16.69 5.62 -1.80
C ALA A 309 -18.00 4.92 -2.20
N ALA A 310 -18.00 4.17 -3.31
CA ALA A 310 -19.15 3.42 -3.78
C ALA A 310 -19.55 2.30 -2.78
N GLY A 311 -18.56 1.62 -2.19
CA GLY A 311 -18.79 0.65 -1.13
C GLY A 311 -19.41 1.29 0.12
N ALA A 312 -18.90 2.45 0.54
CA ALA A 312 -19.46 3.17 1.67
C ALA A 312 -20.91 3.57 1.45
N ALA A 313 -21.24 4.15 0.29
CA ALA A 313 -22.62 4.53 -0.06
C ALA A 313 -23.57 3.33 -0.04
N ARG A 314 -23.12 2.20 -0.60
CA ARG A 314 -23.90 0.95 -0.68
C ARG A 314 -24.22 0.36 0.69
N HIS A 315 -23.26 0.36 1.60
CA HIS A 315 -23.42 -0.25 2.93
C HIS A 315 -24.01 0.70 3.99
N ALA A 316 -24.23 1.97 3.66
CA ALA A 316 -24.85 2.94 4.56
C ALA A 316 -26.32 2.61 4.87
N THR A 317 -27.06 2.07 3.91
CA THR A 317 -28.50 1.77 4.05
C THR A 317 -28.80 0.67 5.06
N GLY A 318 -27.85 -0.25 5.30
CA GLY A 318 -27.97 -1.32 6.30
C GLY A 318 -27.35 -1.01 7.67
N ALA A 319 -26.72 0.16 7.82
CA ALA A 319 -25.91 0.52 9.00
C ALA A 319 -26.60 1.52 9.96
N ALA A 320 -27.90 1.75 9.81
CA ALA A 320 -28.66 2.69 10.64
C ALA A 320 -28.46 2.36 12.12
N SER A 321 -27.78 3.25 12.84
CA SER A 321 -27.57 3.17 14.28
C SER A 321 -28.52 4.13 14.98
N GLU A 322 -29.09 3.71 16.10
CA GLU A 322 -29.86 4.60 17.00
C GLU A 322 -28.95 5.61 17.74
N SER A 323 -27.62 5.46 17.62
CA SER A 323 -26.63 6.36 18.22
C SER A 323 -26.50 7.67 17.40
N PRO A 324 -26.44 8.85 18.06
CA PRO A 324 -26.19 10.13 17.40
C PRO A 324 -24.75 10.27 16.85
N VAL A 325 -23.84 9.35 17.21
CA VAL A 325 -22.46 9.31 16.72
C VAL A 325 -22.33 8.18 15.69
N PRO A 326 -21.86 8.46 14.45
CA PRO A 326 -21.66 7.43 13.44
C PRO A 326 -20.66 6.37 13.92
N ALA A 327 -21.06 5.09 13.86
CA ALA A 327 -20.17 3.98 14.17
C ALA A 327 -19.08 3.84 13.08
N LEU A 328 -17.87 3.45 13.48
CA LEU A 328 -16.82 3.00 12.55
C LEU A 328 -16.95 1.50 12.30
N LEU A 329 -17.38 1.12 11.11
CA LEU A 329 -17.45 -0.28 10.68
C LEU A 329 -16.10 -0.74 10.12
N THR A 330 -15.50 -1.73 10.79
CA THR A 330 -14.25 -2.39 10.36
C THR A 330 -14.50 -3.78 9.78
N ALA A 331 -15.77 -4.11 9.53
CA ALA A 331 -16.17 -5.35 8.91
C ALA A 331 -17.53 -5.22 8.22
N LEU A 332 -17.63 -5.75 6.99
CA LEU A 332 -18.85 -5.74 6.18
C LEU A 332 -19.19 -7.15 5.67
N PRO A 333 -20.48 -7.47 5.47
CA PRO A 333 -20.87 -8.70 4.78
C PRO A 333 -20.29 -8.70 3.37
N ARG A 334 -19.89 -9.88 2.88
CA ARG A 334 -19.41 -10.02 1.49
C ARG A 334 -20.59 -10.16 0.54
N SER A 335 -20.50 -9.53 -0.61
CA SER A 335 -21.52 -9.68 -1.67
C SER A 335 -21.30 -10.94 -2.53
N HIS A 336 -20.08 -11.48 -2.49
CA HIS A 336 -19.72 -12.74 -3.13
C HIS A 336 -19.18 -13.70 -2.08
N ALA A 337 -19.54 -14.99 -2.20
CA ALA A 337 -18.88 -16.03 -1.41
C ALA A 337 -17.37 -15.95 -1.66
N ALA A 338 -16.57 -16.12 -0.62
CA ALA A 338 -15.12 -16.13 -0.77
C ALA A 338 -14.72 -17.19 -1.81
N ALA A 339 -13.89 -16.79 -2.77
CA ALA A 339 -13.35 -17.72 -3.74
C ALA A 339 -12.62 -18.82 -2.96
N PRO A 340 -12.90 -20.11 -3.22
CA PRO A 340 -12.25 -21.19 -2.51
C PRO A 340 -10.74 -21.01 -2.64
N ALA A 341 -10.02 -21.22 -1.54
CA ALA A 341 -8.57 -21.29 -1.59
C ALA A 341 -8.22 -22.43 -2.55
N VAL A 342 -7.91 -22.09 -3.80
CA VAL A 342 -7.16 -22.98 -4.68
C VAL A 342 -5.81 -23.06 -3.99
N HIS A 343 -5.70 -24.07 -3.13
CA HIS A 343 -4.41 -24.62 -2.74
C HIS A 343 -3.86 -25.12 -4.07
N GLY A 344 -3.14 -24.24 -4.79
CA GLY A 344 -2.16 -24.75 -5.74
C GLY A 344 -1.36 -25.78 -4.94
N PRO A 345 -1.18 -27.00 -5.45
CA PRO A 345 -0.58 -28.08 -4.67
C PRO A 345 0.67 -27.52 -4.00
N ALA A 346 0.70 -27.56 -2.66
CA ALA A 346 1.86 -27.19 -1.85
C ALA A 346 3.08 -27.69 -2.62
N HIS A 347 3.94 -26.77 -3.09
CA HIS A 347 4.85 -26.96 -4.22
C HIS A 347 5.41 -28.39 -4.25
N ARG A 348 4.67 -29.29 -4.92
CA ARG A 348 5.14 -30.64 -5.21
C ARG A 348 6.05 -30.39 -6.39
N GLY A 349 7.28 -30.00 -6.09
CA GLY A 349 8.33 -30.01 -7.08
C GLY A 349 8.34 -31.40 -7.68
N THR A 350 7.96 -31.51 -8.95
CA THR A 350 8.07 -32.75 -9.73
C THR A 350 9.52 -33.06 -10.10
N GLY A 351 10.48 -32.44 -9.40
CA GLY A 351 11.91 -32.63 -9.54
C GLY A 351 12.52 -33.18 -8.23
N PRO A 352 13.76 -33.68 -8.26
CA PRO A 352 14.40 -34.21 -7.08
C PRO A 352 14.51 -33.15 -5.98
N GLY A 353 14.14 -33.50 -4.74
CA GLY A 353 14.32 -32.63 -3.57
C GLY A 353 15.79 -32.26 -3.33
N PRO A 354 16.09 -31.26 -2.49
CA PRO A 354 17.45 -30.77 -2.31
C PRO A 354 18.39 -31.91 -1.88
N THR A 355 19.59 -31.94 -2.47
CA THR A 355 20.60 -32.96 -2.17
C THR A 355 21.64 -32.47 -1.17
N HIS A 356 21.77 -31.14 -0.99
CA HIS A 356 22.72 -30.55 -0.07
C HIS A 356 22.15 -29.33 0.67
N VAL A 357 22.71 -29.05 1.85
CA VAL A 357 22.59 -27.76 2.55
C VAL A 357 23.95 -27.05 2.53
N LEU A 358 23.98 -25.79 2.15
CA LEU A 358 25.18 -24.96 2.08
C LEU A 358 25.37 -24.18 3.38
N LEU A 359 26.55 -24.30 3.98
CA LEU A 359 27.00 -23.48 5.11
C LEU A 359 28.36 -22.88 4.76
N ALA A 360 28.46 -21.54 4.75
CA ALA A 360 29.71 -20.82 4.48
C ALA A 360 30.43 -21.29 3.20
N GLY A 361 29.67 -21.55 2.13
CA GLY A 361 30.21 -22.02 0.84
C GLY A 361 30.58 -23.51 0.80
N ARG A 362 30.35 -24.28 1.86
CA ARG A 362 30.56 -25.74 1.89
C ARG A 362 29.23 -26.47 1.79
N ALA A 363 29.16 -27.44 0.87
CA ALA A 363 27.99 -28.28 0.69
C ALA A 363 28.02 -29.48 1.63
N HIS A 364 26.92 -29.69 2.35
CA HIS A 364 26.72 -30.83 3.23
C HIS A 364 25.58 -31.71 2.69
N VAL A 365 25.89 -32.96 2.36
CA VAL A 365 24.95 -33.91 1.76
C VAL A 365 23.72 -34.14 2.66
N LEU A 366 22.53 -34.11 2.10
CA LEU A 366 21.28 -34.53 2.72
C LEU A 366 21.03 -36.01 2.41
N GLY A 367 21.72 -36.88 3.16
CA GLY A 367 21.61 -38.34 3.08
C GLY A 367 20.29 -38.91 3.61
N THR A 368 20.23 -40.23 3.78
CA THR A 368 19.02 -40.96 4.23
C THR A 368 18.71 -40.78 5.71
N GLY A 369 19.72 -40.56 6.55
CA GLY A 369 19.56 -40.32 7.99
C GLY A 369 19.43 -38.83 8.35
N PRO A 370 18.81 -38.51 9.51
CA PRO A 370 18.61 -37.14 9.97
C PRO A 370 19.94 -36.40 10.14
N LEU A 371 19.96 -35.12 9.79
CA LEU A 371 21.05 -34.19 10.00
C LEU A 371 20.60 -33.14 11.02
N VAL A 372 21.21 -33.13 12.20
CA VAL A 372 20.88 -32.16 13.27
C VAL A 372 21.76 -30.92 13.14
N LEU A 373 21.16 -29.74 13.14
CA LEU A 373 21.87 -28.47 13.05
C LEU A 373 21.78 -27.74 14.39
N GLY A 374 22.87 -27.10 14.80
CA GLY A 374 22.88 -26.21 15.96
C GLY A 374 24.28 -25.93 16.48
N SER A 375 24.37 -25.26 17.63
CA SER A 375 25.65 -24.91 18.23
C SER A 375 26.36 -26.10 18.88
N ASP A 376 25.61 -27.15 19.24
CA ASP A 376 26.11 -28.42 19.78
C ASP A 376 25.07 -29.52 19.46
N PRO A 377 25.09 -30.07 18.24
CA PRO A 377 24.05 -30.98 17.75
C PRO A 377 24.04 -32.36 18.45
N GLY A 378 24.99 -32.63 19.35
CA GLY A 378 25.08 -33.87 20.10
C GLY A 378 25.69 -35.04 19.33
N PRO A 379 25.59 -36.28 19.87
CA PRO A 379 26.16 -37.47 19.25
C PRO A 379 25.34 -37.91 18.02
N GLY A 380 26.01 -38.06 16.89
CA GLY A 380 25.38 -38.48 15.62
C GLY A 380 25.78 -37.60 14.45
N ARG A 381 24.99 -37.66 13.37
CA ARG A 381 25.23 -36.85 12.17
C ARG A 381 24.73 -35.43 12.39
N GLY A 382 25.65 -34.53 12.74
CA GLY A 382 25.34 -33.13 13.03
C GLY A 382 26.13 -32.14 12.17
N LEU A 383 25.55 -30.97 11.94
CA LEU A 383 26.23 -29.81 11.37
C LEU A 383 26.36 -28.73 12.45
N VAL A 384 27.59 -28.52 12.91
CA VAL A 384 27.92 -27.52 13.93
C VAL A 384 27.91 -26.13 13.29
N ILE A 385 27.07 -25.23 13.81
CA ILE A 385 27.05 -23.83 13.39
C ILE A 385 28.04 -23.05 14.26
N SER A 386 29.28 -22.95 13.79
CA SER A 386 30.39 -22.31 14.50
C SER A 386 30.30 -20.77 14.48
N GLY A 387 30.67 -20.15 15.60
CA GLY A 387 30.59 -18.71 15.83
C GLY A 387 29.52 -18.40 16.87
N SER A 388 29.84 -17.62 17.89
CA SER A 388 28.94 -17.26 19.00
C SER A 388 27.79 -16.34 18.54
N GLN A 389 26.95 -16.82 17.63
CA GLN A 389 25.80 -16.12 17.06
C GLN A 389 24.65 -16.20 18.08
N PRO A 390 24.20 -15.06 18.63
CA PRO A 390 23.07 -15.05 19.56
C PRO A 390 21.84 -15.65 18.87
N GLY A 391 21.20 -16.63 19.51
CA GLY A 391 19.92 -17.17 19.02
C GLY A 391 19.97 -18.60 18.46
N ILE A 392 21.13 -19.26 18.42
CA ILE A 392 21.23 -20.65 17.93
C ILE A 392 21.25 -21.65 19.10
N SER A 393 20.16 -22.42 19.25
CA SER A 393 20.08 -23.55 20.19
C SER A 393 21.09 -24.67 19.89
N ARG A 394 21.46 -25.44 20.93
CA ARG A 394 22.40 -26.59 20.82
C ARG A 394 21.97 -27.58 19.74
N GLN A 395 20.74 -28.08 19.86
CA GLN A 395 20.01 -28.76 18.80
C GLN A 395 18.91 -27.82 18.32
N HIS A 396 19.12 -27.16 17.19
CA HIS A 396 18.27 -26.08 16.68
C HIS A 396 17.15 -26.62 15.80
N CYS A 397 17.50 -27.44 14.81
CA CYS A 397 16.56 -28.09 13.92
C CYS A 397 17.13 -29.40 13.40
N THR A 398 16.27 -30.22 12.80
CA THR A 398 16.68 -31.46 12.12
C THR A 398 16.19 -31.44 10.70
N LEU A 399 17.08 -31.76 9.76
CA LEU A 399 16.75 -32.03 8.36
C LEU A 399 16.67 -33.54 8.16
N GLU A 400 15.57 -34.04 7.63
CA GLU A 400 15.34 -35.46 7.42
C GLU A 400 14.64 -35.71 6.09
N ARG A 401 14.91 -36.86 5.46
CA ARG A 401 14.14 -37.29 4.29
C ARG A 401 12.92 -38.10 4.73
N ARG A 402 11.73 -37.71 4.28
CA ARG A 402 10.48 -38.43 4.50
C ARG A 402 9.70 -38.49 3.19
N ASP A 403 9.27 -39.68 2.81
CA ASP A 403 8.44 -39.92 1.62
C ASP A 403 9.01 -39.31 0.32
N GLY A 404 10.34 -39.26 0.20
CA GLY A 404 11.06 -38.69 -0.95
C GLY A 404 11.34 -37.19 -0.85
N GLU A 405 10.78 -36.50 0.13
CA GLU A 405 10.96 -35.06 0.38
C GLU A 405 11.97 -34.80 1.49
N VAL A 406 12.63 -33.63 1.46
CA VAL A 406 13.46 -33.16 2.58
C VAL A 406 12.58 -32.27 3.45
N VAL A 407 12.56 -32.54 4.75
CA VAL A 407 11.76 -31.81 5.73
C VAL A 407 12.68 -31.23 6.80
N VAL A 408 12.42 -29.98 7.21
CA VAL A 408 13.00 -29.39 8.43
C VAL A 408 12.02 -29.48 9.58
N ARG A 409 12.52 -29.85 10.76
CA ARG A 409 11.79 -29.84 12.04
C ARG A 409 12.46 -28.87 13.01
N ASP A 410 11.69 -27.92 13.56
CA ASP A 410 12.23 -26.93 14.50
C ASP A 410 12.27 -27.49 15.93
N HIS A 411 13.39 -27.28 16.62
CA HIS A 411 13.61 -27.61 18.03
C HIS A 411 14.08 -26.39 18.84
N SER A 412 14.17 -25.22 18.18
CA SER A 412 14.91 -24.10 18.70
C SER A 412 14.11 -23.19 19.61
N ARG A 413 14.83 -22.45 20.45
CA ARG A 413 14.25 -21.41 21.30
C ARG A 413 13.87 -20.14 20.53
N PHE A 414 14.64 -19.80 19.48
CA PHE A 414 14.54 -18.54 18.76
C PHE A 414 14.00 -18.69 17.33
N GLY A 415 13.51 -19.89 16.98
CA GLY A 415 12.88 -20.19 15.72
C GLY A 415 13.85 -20.61 14.62
N THR A 416 13.43 -21.63 13.88
CA THR A 416 13.95 -21.91 12.53
C THR A 416 13.05 -21.23 11.50
N PHE A 417 13.61 -20.70 10.42
CA PHE A 417 12.85 -20.01 9.38
C PHE A 417 13.23 -20.51 7.99
N VAL A 418 12.25 -20.72 7.09
CA VAL A 418 12.47 -21.03 5.68
C VAL A 418 12.01 -19.83 4.85
N ASN A 419 12.88 -19.25 4.03
CA ASN A 419 12.62 -18.05 3.22
C ASN A 419 12.05 -16.88 4.05
N GLY A 420 12.57 -16.69 5.27
CA GLY A 420 12.09 -15.65 6.21
C GLY A 420 10.91 -16.07 7.09
N THR A 421 10.30 -17.24 6.85
CA THR A 421 9.09 -17.74 7.52
C THR A 421 9.40 -18.68 8.67
N ARG A 422 8.90 -18.44 9.88
CA ARG A 422 9.16 -19.34 11.02
C ARG A 422 8.48 -20.69 10.82
N VAL A 423 9.24 -21.77 10.98
CA VAL A 423 8.76 -23.16 10.94
C VAL A 423 7.93 -23.44 12.20
N THR A 424 6.71 -23.95 12.03
CA THR A 424 5.85 -24.44 13.12
C THR A 424 5.76 -25.96 13.06
N GLY A 425 6.54 -26.64 13.89
CA GLY A 425 6.62 -28.11 13.86
C GLY A 425 7.57 -28.60 12.77
N SER A 426 7.10 -28.66 11.52
CA SER A 426 7.92 -29.08 10.37
C SER A 426 7.51 -28.43 9.06
N ALA A 427 8.45 -28.29 8.11
CA ALA A 427 8.22 -27.75 6.77
C ALA A 427 9.02 -28.52 5.71
N VAL A 428 8.45 -28.72 4.52
CA VAL A 428 9.16 -29.31 3.36
C VAL A 428 10.12 -28.27 2.77
N LEU A 429 11.28 -28.72 2.33
CA LEU A 429 12.32 -27.91 1.71
C LEU A 429 12.48 -28.25 0.23
N ALA A 430 12.60 -27.21 -0.59
CA ALA A 430 12.89 -27.28 -2.00
C ALA A 430 14.33 -26.80 -2.31
N PRO A 431 14.91 -27.18 -3.47
CA PRO A 431 16.12 -26.53 -3.97
C PRO A 431 15.87 -25.02 -4.17
N GLY A 432 16.81 -24.19 -3.73
CA GLY A 432 16.73 -22.73 -3.73
C GLY A 432 16.27 -22.11 -2.40
N ASP A 433 15.73 -22.91 -1.46
CA ASP A 433 15.26 -22.39 -0.19
C ASP A 433 16.38 -21.85 0.70
N ARG A 434 16.08 -20.79 1.46
CA ARG A 434 16.94 -20.18 2.47
C ARG A 434 16.49 -20.56 3.88
N LEU A 435 17.24 -21.40 4.56
CA LEU A 435 16.97 -21.86 5.92
C LEU A 435 17.75 -21.03 6.96
N ARG A 436 17.06 -20.16 7.71
CA ARG A 436 17.64 -19.34 8.78
C ARG A 436 17.44 -19.95 10.16
N LEU A 437 18.50 -20.04 10.96
CA LEU A 437 18.49 -20.58 12.32
C LEU A 437 18.66 -19.44 13.34
N GLY A 438 17.61 -19.11 14.09
CA GLY A 438 17.63 -18.11 15.16
C GLY A 438 17.51 -16.65 14.69
N THR A 439 17.50 -15.71 15.64
CA THR A 439 17.47 -14.25 15.40
C THR A 439 18.38 -13.54 16.43
N PRO A 440 19.44 -12.80 16.03
CA PRO A 440 20.01 -12.67 14.68
C PRO A 440 20.76 -13.96 14.28
N GLY A 441 20.14 -14.76 13.40
CA GLY A 441 20.57 -16.12 13.10
C GLY A 441 21.53 -16.26 11.92
N VAL A 442 21.82 -17.52 11.56
CA VAL A 442 22.59 -17.88 10.36
C VAL A 442 21.66 -18.37 9.26
N VAL A 443 21.89 -17.93 8.02
CA VAL A 443 21.16 -18.39 6.83
C VAL A 443 21.97 -19.46 6.11
N LEU A 444 21.30 -20.56 5.77
CA LEU A 444 21.78 -21.68 4.96
C LEU A 444 20.99 -21.71 3.65
N GLU A 445 21.58 -22.23 2.59
CA GLU A 445 20.89 -22.38 1.29
C GLU A 445 20.73 -23.86 0.95
N LEU A 446 19.57 -24.24 0.42
CA LEU A 446 19.26 -25.60 -0.01
C LEU A 446 19.52 -25.71 -1.51
N VAL A 447 20.27 -26.72 -1.94
CA VAL A 447 20.61 -26.91 -3.36
C VAL A 447 20.39 -28.34 -3.81
N ALA A 448 20.09 -28.51 -5.09
CA ALA A 448 20.14 -29.79 -5.78
C ALA A 448 21.38 -29.79 -6.69
N VAL A 449 22.18 -30.85 -6.56
CA VAL A 449 23.34 -31.17 -7.39
C VAL A 449 23.18 -32.64 -7.76
N ASP A 450 23.32 -32.92 -9.05
CA ASP A 450 23.24 -34.27 -9.65
C ASP A 450 24.43 -35.16 -9.25
#